data_AF-A0A9R1DT84-F1
#
_entry.id   AF-A0A9R1DT84-F1
#
_cell.length_a   1.000
_cell.length_b   1.000
_cell.length_c   1.000
_cell.angle_alpha   90.00
_cell.angle_beta   90.00
_cell.angle_gamma   90.00
#
_symmetry.space_group_name_H-M   'P 1'
#
loop_
_entity.id
_entity.type
_entity.pdbx_description
1 polymer ?
#
loop_
_entity_poly.entity_id
_entity_poly.type
_entity_poly.pdbx_seq_one_letter_code
_entity_poly.pdbx_strand_id
1 'polypeptide(L)'
;METLPDDMVLEILVRMPDAPHLFRCAATCKRWWFLVAQPSFLRRRWPEDTHHPSSLLGFFAEEYRSAGPRSYKTRHVPSFIPAPSSPFRPRSPIASFADAGDIRELPLASRRGFLLVHLVVGHHLWDAYKEFNLAVCDPLTGTSRVLPTLKYDRLFRIKGCAILTGADCCSKEQQQHPVLSTCSAFSKVLIIGFDNDDQQYSISMFSSDESSWRAPENCFDPSEHGIQLAPLQFNAVVCQGAAHWLFRDNSNFYTLDASVETGHATLTKLSVTLGRLGRNFRDVPRLSLSVTNGVLSLLALHKKCLRVQIWTCRGDKKSGGCTRDWRHAKMIELERPEQNHTKILVHCMWAGERSGVLLIKASPYFKRCVYVANLQTGAVEEVIDKFCNECTTPIPFEIDWPAFFVSHLAGDSIKQAKLGETILSIANLLGGQ
;
A
#
# COMPACT_ATOMS: atom_id res chain seq x y z
N MET A 1 -9.95 -33.16 -18.62
CA MET A 1 -8.56 -32.67 -18.53
C MET A 1 -7.72 -33.46 -17.51
N GLU A 2 -8.24 -34.55 -16.92
CA GLU A 2 -7.54 -35.38 -15.92
C GLU A 2 -6.38 -36.23 -16.49
N THR A 3 -6.24 -36.32 -17.81
CA THR A 3 -5.29 -37.21 -18.52
C THR A 3 -4.03 -36.54 -19.05
N LEU A 4 -3.88 -35.21 -18.93
CA LEU A 4 -2.68 -34.50 -19.40
C LEU A 4 -1.49 -34.77 -18.45
N PRO A 5 -0.28 -35.04 -18.95
CA PRO A 5 0.94 -35.10 -18.16
C PRO A 5 1.26 -33.78 -17.43
N ASP A 6 1.93 -33.85 -16.27
CA ASP A 6 2.24 -32.69 -15.43
C ASP A 6 3.08 -31.63 -16.15
N ASP A 7 4.06 -32.06 -16.95
CA ASP A 7 4.91 -31.19 -17.77
C ASP A 7 4.09 -30.38 -18.77
N MET A 8 3.12 -30.99 -19.44
CA MET A 8 2.22 -30.28 -20.36
C MET A 8 1.32 -29.27 -19.63
N VAL A 9 0.83 -29.63 -18.45
CA VAL A 9 0.03 -28.71 -17.61
C VAL A 9 0.87 -27.51 -17.18
N LEU A 10 2.12 -27.72 -16.74
CA LEU A 10 3.04 -26.65 -16.38
C LEU A 10 3.34 -25.73 -17.56
N GLU A 11 3.53 -26.27 -18.77
CA GLU A 11 3.71 -25.49 -20.00
C GLU A 11 2.49 -24.63 -20.35
N ILE A 12 1.27 -25.11 -20.11
CA ILE A 12 0.06 -24.32 -20.31
C ILE A 12 -0.03 -23.21 -19.26
N LEU A 13 0.14 -23.56 -17.98
CA LEU A 13 -0.02 -22.63 -16.86
C LEU A 13 1.05 -21.53 -16.87
N VAL A 14 2.30 -21.81 -17.27
CA VAL A 14 3.36 -20.79 -17.33
C VAL A 14 3.09 -19.72 -18.40
N ARG A 15 2.31 -20.07 -19.44
CA ARG A 15 1.95 -19.17 -20.55
C ARG A 15 0.70 -18.34 -20.28
N MET A 16 0.06 -18.48 -19.12
CA MET A 16 -1.09 -17.65 -18.77
C MET A 16 -0.70 -16.17 -18.79
N PRO A 17 -1.57 -15.28 -19.31
CA PRO A 17 -1.20 -13.89 -19.61
C PRO A 17 -0.79 -13.12 -18.35
N ASP A 18 -1.47 -13.35 -17.23
CA ASP A 18 -1.21 -12.67 -15.96
C ASP A 18 -1.31 -13.63 -14.76
N ALA A 19 -0.93 -13.12 -13.58
CA ALA A 19 -0.98 -13.89 -12.34
C ALA A 19 -2.41 -14.21 -11.87
N PRO A 20 -3.40 -13.29 -11.95
CA PRO A 20 -4.79 -13.62 -11.61
C PRO A 20 -5.38 -14.80 -12.39
N HIS A 21 -5.16 -14.85 -13.71
CA HIS A 21 -5.66 -15.95 -14.54
C HIS A 21 -4.96 -17.26 -14.20
N LEU A 22 -3.63 -17.22 -13.97
CA LEU A 22 -2.88 -18.37 -13.48
C LEU A 22 -3.46 -18.90 -12.15
N PHE A 23 -3.74 -18.01 -11.18
CA PHE A 23 -4.37 -18.39 -9.91
C PHE A 23 -5.73 -19.03 -10.10
N ARG A 24 -6.60 -18.41 -10.89
CA ARG A 24 -7.95 -18.94 -11.15
C ARG A 24 -7.88 -20.31 -11.79
N CYS A 25 -6.99 -20.52 -12.76
CA CYS A 25 -6.78 -21.83 -13.38
C CYS A 25 -6.25 -22.85 -12.37
N ALA A 26 -5.21 -22.51 -11.62
CA ALA A 26 -4.62 -23.41 -10.63
C ALA A 26 -5.61 -23.81 -9.53
N ALA A 27 -6.49 -22.89 -9.12
CA ALA A 27 -7.50 -23.12 -8.08
C ALA A 27 -8.60 -24.10 -8.49
N THR A 28 -8.74 -24.42 -9.79
CA THR A 28 -9.76 -25.39 -10.28
C THR A 28 -9.52 -26.81 -9.81
N CYS A 29 -8.26 -27.19 -9.53
CA CYS A 29 -7.91 -28.54 -9.14
C CYS A 29 -6.68 -28.54 -8.21
N LYS A 30 -6.74 -29.35 -7.15
CA LYS A 30 -5.63 -29.53 -6.19
C LYS A 30 -4.31 -29.88 -6.90
N ARG A 31 -4.36 -30.73 -7.94
CA ARG A 31 -3.17 -31.13 -8.71
C ARG A 31 -2.49 -29.92 -9.36
N TRP A 32 -3.25 -29.06 -10.03
CA TRP A 32 -2.69 -27.88 -10.69
C TRP A 32 -2.19 -26.86 -9.68
N TRP A 33 -2.89 -26.71 -8.55
CA TRP A 33 -2.44 -25.90 -7.44
C TRP A 33 -1.08 -26.35 -6.90
N PHE A 34 -0.89 -27.66 -6.69
CA PHE A 34 0.41 -28.20 -6.28
C PHE A 34 1.50 -27.96 -7.31
N LEU A 35 1.20 -28.10 -8.60
CA LEU A 35 2.15 -27.85 -9.68
C LEU A 35 2.64 -26.39 -9.70
N VAL A 36 1.73 -25.41 -9.57
CA VAL A 36 2.12 -23.99 -9.58
C VAL A 36 2.79 -23.54 -8.29
N ALA A 37 2.54 -24.24 -7.18
CA ALA A 37 3.19 -23.99 -5.90
C ALA A 37 4.67 -24.41 -5.89
N GLN A 38 5.10 -25.25 -6.84
CA GLN A 38 6.49 -25.72 -6.88
C GLN A 38 7.47 -24.56 -7.13
N PRO A 39 8.59 -24.48 -6.38
CA PRO A 39 9.60 -23.44 -6.58
C PRO A 39 10.16 -23.39 -8.01
N SER A 40 10.27 -24.53 -8.68
CA SER A 40 10.71 -24.63 -10.08
C SER A 40 9.76 -23.90 -11.04
N PHE A 41 8.44 -24.05 -10.86
CA PHE A 41 7.45 -23.35 -11.65
C PHE A 41 7.46 -21.85 -11.34
N LEU A 42 7.53 -21.47 -10.06
CA LEU A 42 7.57 -20.07 -9.64
C LEU A 42 8.80 -19.34 -10.20
N ARG A 43 9.99 -19.95 -10.15
CA ARG A 43 11.21 -19.39 -10.76
C ARG A 43 11.10 -19.26 -12.26
N ARG A 44 10.44 -20.22 -12.92
CA ARG A 44 10.19 -20.17 -14.36
C ARG A 44 9.22 -19.05 -14.75
N ARG A 45 8.19 -18.83 -13.94
CA ARG A 45 7.17 -17.79 -14.18
C ARG A 45 7.66 -16.39 -13.78
N TRP A 46 8.40 -16.31 -12.68
CA TRP A 46 8.95 -15.09 -12.09
C TRP A 46 10.45 -15.28 -11.80
N PRO A 47 11.32 -15.12 -12.81
CA PRO A 47 12.76 -15.20 -12.62
C PRO A 47 13.24 -14.20 -11.57
N GLU A 48 14.18 -14.62 -10.72
CA GLU A 48 14.71 -13.83 -9.60
C GLU A 48 15.39 -12.53 -10.07
N ASP A 49 15.98 -12.54 -11.28
CA ASP A 49 16.65 -11.37 -11.87
C ASP A 49 15.70 -10.35 -12.52
N THR A 50 14.40 -10.63 -12.54
CA THR A 50 13.39 -9.74 -13.11
C THR A 50 12.59 -9.04 -12.01
N HIS A 51 12.59 -7.70 -12.03
CA HIS A 51 11.75 -6.92 -11.13
C HIS A 51 10.29 -7.02 -11.56
N HIS A 52 9.48 -7.66 -10.72
CA HIS A 52 8.04 -7.75 -10.94
C HIS A 52 7.33 -6.54 -10.32
N PRO A 53 6.54 -5.77 -11.10
CA PRO A 53 5.66 -4.76 -10.53
C PRO A 53 4.65 -5.42 -9.59
N SER A 54 4.32 -4.74 -8.50
CA SER A 54 3.15 -5.12 -7.72
C SER A 54 1.89 -4.87 -8.54
N SER A 55 0.90 -5.76 -8.42
CA SER A 55 -0.39 -5.55 -9.06
C SER A 55 -1.30 -4.76 -8.12
N LEU A 56 -1.88 -3.67 -8.62
CA LEU A 56 -2.91 -2.94 -7.90
C LEU A 56 -4.22 -3.74 -7.96
N LEU A 57 -4.72 -4.15 -6.80
CA LEU A 57 -5.99 -4.86 -6.69
C LEU A 57 -7.17 -3.90 -6.53
N GLY A 58 -6.92 -2.73 -5.95
CA GLY A 58 -7.94 -1.73 -5.73
C GLY A 58 -7.56 -0.80 -4.60
N PHE A 59 -8.57 -0.23 -3.96
CA PHE A 59 -8.40 0.79 -2.93
C PHE A 59 -9.35 0.52 -1.78
N PHE A 60 -8.83 0.61 -0.56
CA PHE A 60 -9.66 0.72 0.64
C PHE A 60 -9.95 2.19 0.91
N ALA A 61 -11.22 2.51 1.10
CA ALA A 61 -11.67 3.84 1.43
C ALA A 61 -12.90 3.77 2.32
N GLU A 62 -13.13 4.82 3.08
CA GLU A 62 -14.36 4.93 3.85
C GLU A 62 -15.46 5.59 3.03
N GLU A 63 -16.58 4.88 2.92
CA GLU A 63 -17.77 5.37 2.24
C GLU A 63 -18.73 5.99 3.25
N TYR A 64 -19.21 7.20 2.94
CA TYR A 64 -20.21 7.91 3.72
C TYR A 64 -21.58 7.48 3.22
N ARG A 65 -22.26 6.62 4.00
CA ARG A 65 -23.61 6.17 3.68
C ARG A 65 -24.64 6.88 4.54
N SER A 66 -25.56 7.60 3.90
CA SER A 66 -26.76 8.10 4.56
C SER A 66 -27.59 6.92 5.05
N ALA A 67 -27.94 6.87 6.34
CA ALA A 67 -28.73 5.78 6.91
C ALA A 67 -30.24 5.86 6.55
N GLY A 68 -30.55 6.21 5.31
CA GLY A 68 -31.90 6.35 4.75
C GLY A 68 -32.50 7.77 4.85
N PRO A 69 -33.66 8.02 4.21
CA PRO A 69 -34.26 9.36 4.07
C PRO A 69 -34.68 10.04 5.38
N ARG A 70 -34.69 9.31 6.50
CA ARG A 70 -35.16 9.78 7.81
C ARG A 70 -34.10 9.73 8.92
N SER A 71 -32.84 9.46 8.58
CA SER A 71 -31.75 9.40 9.55
C SER A 71 -30.70 10.45 9.25
N TYR A 72 -30.42 11.32 10.22
CA TYR A 72 -29.27 12.23 10.21
C TYR A 72 -27.95 11.54 10.55
N LYS A 73 -27.96 10.22 10.81
CA LYS A 73 -26.74 9.46 11.11
C LYS A 73 -26.06 9.04 9.81
N THR A 74 -24.89 9.60 9.55
CA THR A 74 -23.97 9.10 8.54
C THR A 74 -23.27 7.86 9.07
N ARG A 75 -23.40 6.73 8.35
CA ARG A 75 -22.59 5.54 8.63
C ARG A 75 -21.33 5.59 7.80
N HIS A 76 -20.21 5.38 8.47
CA HIS A 76 -18.91 5.21 7.85
C HIS A 76 -18.68 3.71 7.66
N VAL A 77 -18.63 3.27 6.42
CA VAL A 77 -18.43 1.85 6.10
C VAL A 77 -17.12 1.70 5.35
N PRO A 78 -16.17 0.87 5.82
CA PRO A 78 -15.00 0.54 5.03
C PRO A 78 -15.47 -0.15 3.73
N SER A 79 -14.99 0.37 2.62
CA SER A 79 -15.33 -0.12 1.29
C SER A 79 -14.05 -0.45 0.54
N PHE A 80 -14.13 -1.50 -0.27
CA PHE A 80 -13.09 -1.82 -1.24
C PHE A 80 -13.60 -1.55 -2.63
N ILE A 81 -12.82 -0.77 -3.37
CA ILE A 81 -13.13 -0.38 -4.73
C ILE A 81 -12.09 -1.06 -5.61
N PRO A 82 -12.48 -2.10 -6.37
CA PRO A 82 -11.56 -2.79 -7.26
C PRO A 82 -11.01 -1.86 -8.33
N ALA A 83 -9.74 -2.06 -8.70
CA ALA A 83 -9.18 -1.44 -9.89
C ALA A 83 -9.85 -2.00 -11.17
N PRO A 84 -9.88 -1.28 -12.31
CA PRO A 84 -10.53 -1.75 -13.54
C PRO A 84 -10.10 -3.13 -14.04
N SER A 85 -8.83 -3.51 -13.81
CA SER A 85 -8.27 -4.83 -14.15
C SER A 85 -8.18 -5.77 -12.95
N SER A 86 -8.85 -5.45 -11.84
CA SER A 86 -8.80 -6.25 -10.64
C SER A 86 -9.57 -7.56 -10.83
N PRO A 87 -8.99 -8.71 -10.44
CA PRO A 87 -9.74 -9.96 -10.44
C PRO A 87 -10.76 -10.04 -9.30
N PHE A 88 -10.74 -9.09 -8.36
CA PHE A 88 -11.63 -9.07 -7.21
C PHE A 88 -12.94 -8.35 -7.54
N ARG A 89 -14.06 -8.94 -7.15
CA ARG A 89 -15.37 -8.26 -7.23
C ARG A 89 -15.53 -7.25 -6.09
N PRO A 90 -16.39 -6.22 -6.24
CA PRO A 90 -16.72 -5.30 -5.15
C PRO A 90 -17.50 -6.04 -4.05
N ARG A 91 -16.79 -6.68 -3.13
CA ARG A 91 -17.30 -7.23 -1.87
C ARG A 91 -16.40 -6.73 -0.73
N SER A 92 -16.93 -6.68 0.49
CA SER A 92 -16.15 -6.28 1.67
C SER A 92 -14.99 -7.27 1.86
N PRO A 93 -13.71 -6.89 1.64
CA PRO A 93 -12.58 -7.81 1.77
C PRO A 93 -12.07 -7.89 3.20
N ILE A 94 -12.59 -7.05 4.10
CA ILE A 94 -12.20 -7.13 5.50
C ILE A 94 -13.07 -8.22 6.10
N ALA A 95 -12.40 -9.28 6.58
CA ALA A 95 -13.02 -10.30 7.41
C ALA A 95 -13.80 -9.56 8.51
N SER A 96 -15.12 -9.63 8.41
CA SER A 96 -16.07 -8.82 9.17
C SER A 96 -15.81 -8.92 10.68
N PHE A 97 -15.13 -7.93 11.28
CA PHE A 97 -15.34 -7.65 12.70
C PHE A 97 -16.72 -7.01 12.91
N ALA A 98 -17.42 -6.65 11.81
CA ALA A 98 -18.74 -6.05 11.76
C ALA A 98 -19.90 -6.96 12.19
N ASP A 99 -19.67 -8.23 12.55
CA ASP A 99 -20.71 -9.08 13.15
C ASP A 99 -20.85 -8.83 14.67
N ALA A 100 -19.97 -8.01 15.26
CA ALA A 100 -19.97 -7.64 16.68
C ALA A 100 -20.11 -6.12 16.89
N GLY A 101 -21.33 -5.59 16.81
CA GLY A 101 -21.67 -4.26 17.36
C GLY A 101 -20.91 -3.06 16.74
N ASP A 102 -20.93 -1.93 17.46
CA ASP A 102 -20.54 -0.55 17.07
C ASP A 102 -19.03 -0.33 16.76
N ILE A 103 -18.36 -1.33 16.18
CA ILE A 103 -16.93 -1.29 15.82
C ILE A 103 -16.79 -0.89 14.34
N ARG A 104 -16.03 0.17 14.11
CA ARG A 104 -15.68 0.68 12.78
C ARG A 104 -14.22 0.39 12.49
N GLU A 105 -13.96 -0.24 11.34
CA GLU A 105 -12.61 -0.53 10.85
C GLU A 105 -12.16 0.60 9.92
N LEU A 106 -11.15 1.35 10.33
CA LEU A 106 -10.56 2.42 9.52
C LEU A 106 -9.23 1.93 8.92
N PRO A 107 -9.12 1.74 7.59
CA PRO A 107 -7.86 1.37 6.98
C PRO A 107 -6.82 2.48 7.18
N LEU A 108 -5.60 2.10 7.54
CA LEU A 108 -4.49 3.02 7.82
C LEU A 108 -3.35 2.89 6.80
N ALA A 109 -2.94 1.67 6.49
CA ALA A 109 -1.82 1.38 5.60
C ALA A 109 -2.02 0.03 4.92
N SER A 110 -1.39 -0.16 3.77
CA SER A 110 -1.34 -1.47 3.13
C SER A 110 0.07 -1.76 2.63
N ARG A 111 0.42 -3.05 2.61
CA ARG A 111 1.67 -3.51 2.04
C ARG A 111 1.60 -4.97 1.63
N ARG A 112 1.98 -5.29 0.38
CA ARG A 112 2.18 -6.67 -0.11
C ARG A 112 1.01 -7.61 0.25
N GLY A 113 -0.23 -7.14 0.08
CA GLY A 113 -1.43 -7.92 0.40
C GLY A 113 -1.91 -7.85 1.86
N PHE A 114 -1.20 -7.16 2.76
CA PHE A 114 -1.67 -6.89 4.13
C PHE A 114 -2.33 -5.52 4.24
N LEU A 115 -3.30 -5.40 5.14
CA LEU A 115 -3.99 -4.17 5.49
C LEU A 115 -3.92 -3.93 7.00
N LEU A 116 -3.46 -2.75 7.42
CA LEU A 116 -3.51 -2.32 8.81
C LEU A 116 -4.80 -1.52 8.99
N VAL A 117 -5.61 -1.89 9.98
CA VAL A 117 -6.85 -1.20 10.34
C VAL A 117 -6.84 -0.73 11.79
N HIS A 118 -7.47 0.41 12.03
CA HIS A 118 -7.82 0.90 13.36
C HIS A 118 -9.25 0.48 13.69
N LEU A 119 -9.39 -0.25 14.79
CA LEU A 119 -10.66 -0.73 15.32
C LEU A 119 -11.22 0.33 16.28
N VAL A 120 -12.07 1.20 15.76
CA VAL A 120 -12.69 2.30 16.50
C VAL A 120 -14.00 1.80 17.10
N VAL A 121 -14.12 1.86 18.42
CA VAL A 121 -15.38 1.56 19.13
C VAL A 121 -16.17 2.87 19.30
N GLY A 122 -17.42 2.90 18.87
CA GLY A 122 -18.31 4.04 19.08
C GLY A 122 -18.29 5.11 17.98
N HIS A 123 -19.12 6.15 18.17
CA HIS A 123 -19.30 7.27 17.23
C HIS A 123 -18.33 8.46 17.47
N HIS A 124 -17.16 8.23 18.06
CA HIS A 124 -16.27 9.33 18.45
C HIS A 124 -15.67 10.04 17.22
N LEU A 125 -15.79 11.37 17.18
CA LEU A 125 -15.37 12.25 16.08
C LEU A 125 -13.91 12.75 16.19
N TRP A 126 -13.15 12.27 17.16
CA TRP A 126 -11.83 12.83 17.48
C TRP A 126 -10.73 11.96 16.88
N ASP A 127 -9.84 12.51 16.04
CA ASP A 127 -8.71 11.72 15.52
C ASP A 127 -7.51 11.67 16.50
N ALA A 128 -7.72 11.92 17.80
CA ALA A 128 -6.68 11.85 18.83
C ALA A 128 -7.16 11.04 20.03
N TYR A 129 -6.38 10.04 20.41
CA TYR A 129 -6.73 9.06 21.44
C TYR A 129 -5.52 8.77 22.33
N LYS A 130 -5.79 8.27 23.53
CA LYS A 130 -4.77 7.69 24.41
C LYS A 130 -4.51 6.22 24.13
N GLU A 131 -5.48 5.53 23.53
CA GLU A 131 -5.42 4.11 23.26
C GLU A 131 -5.87 3.81 21.83
N PHE A 132 -5.15 2.93 21.15
CA PHE A 132 -5.44 2.51 19.78
C PHE A 132 -5.51 0.99 19.70
N ASN A 133 -6.65 0.48 19.24
CA ASN A 133 -6.85 -0.94 18.97
C ASN A 133 -6.60 -1.20 17.49
N LEU A 134 -5.53 -1.92 17.17
CA LEU A 134 -5.07 -2.08 15.80
C LEU A 134 -5.15 -3.55 15.40
N ALA A 135 -5.42 -3.81 14.13
CA ALA A 135 -5.34 -5.15 13.58
C ALA A 135 -4.64 -5.15 12.22
N VAL A 136 -3.83 -6.18 11.98
CA VAL A 136 -3.29 -6.49 10.66
C VAL A 136 -4.17 -7.57 10.06
N CYS A 137 -4.83 -7.22 8.96
CA CYS A 137 -5.69 -8.10 8.20
C CYS A 137 -4.94 -8.62 6.97
N ASP A 138 -5.21 -9.86 6.62
CA ASP A 138 -4.92 -10.46 5.33
C ASP A 138 -6.26 -10.67 4.61
N PRO A 139 -6.69 -9.69 3.79
CA PRO A 139 -7.92 -9.80 3.01
C PRO A 139 -7.97 -10.99 2.06
N LEU A 140 -6.81 -11.58 1.72
CA LEU A 140 -6.71 -12.66 0.74
C LEU A 140 -6.92 -14.04 1.36
N THR A 141 -6.54 -14.20 2.62
CA THR A 141 -6.83 -15.42 3.39
C THR A 141 -8.08 -15.28 4.24
N GLY A 142 -8.56 -14.06 4.45
CA GLY A 142 -9.66 -13.76 5.38
C GLY A 142 -9.24 -13.84 6.84
N THR A 143 -7.92 -13.82 7.11
CA THR A 143 -7.39 -13.87 8.48
C THR A 143 -7.08 -12.47 8.99
N SER A 144 -7.14 -12.30 10.30
CA SER A 144 -6.80 -11.05 10.96
C SER A 144 -6.09 -11.32 12.28
N ARG A 145 -5.15 -10.45 12.63
CA ARG A 145 -4.42 -10.48 13.90
C ARG A 145 -4.60 -9.14 14.58
N VAL A 146 -5.29 -9.15 15.71
CA VAL A 146 -5.35 -8.00 16.62
C VAL A 146 -3.99 -7.82 17.27
N LEU A 147 -3.47 -6.60 17.24
CA LEU A 147 -2.22 -6.21 17.88
C LEU A 147 -2.48 -5.84 19.34
N PRO A 148 -1.46 -5.88 20.22
CA PRO A 148 -1.59 -5.30 21.56
C PRO A 148 -2.07 -3.85 21.47
N THR A 149 -2.89 -3.41 22.42
CA THR A 149 -3.36 -2.02 22.45
C THR A 149 -2.16 -1.08 22.58
N LEU A 150 -2.03 -0.14 21.64
CA LEU A 150 -1.02 0.91 21.71
C LEU A 150 -1.53 2.01 22.63
N LYS A 151 -0.78 2.30 23.70
CA LYS A 151 -1.16 3.28 24.72
C LYS A 151 -0.19 4.43 24.79
N TYR A 152 -0.73 5.62 25.01
CA TYR A 152 0.01 6.84 25.28
C TYR A 152 -0.59 7.51 26.51
N ASP A 153 0.27 8.13 27.33
CA ASP A 153 -0.17 8.86 28.52
C ASP A 153 -1.02 10.09 28.15
N ARG A 154 -0.76 10.65 26.96
CA ARG A 154 -1.33 11.88 26.42
C ARG A 154 -2.13 11.64 25.14
N LEU A 155 -2.83 12.69 24.69
CA LEU A 155 -3.59 12.62 23.45
C LEU A 155 -2.64 12.55 22.26
N PHE A 156 -2.62 11.39 21.61
CA PHE A 156 -1.79 11.13 20.47
C PHE A 156 -2.63 11.06 19.20
N ARG A 157 -2.11 11.54 18.07
CA ARG A 157 -2.76 11.41 16.76
C ARG A 157 -1.86 10.63 15.83
N ILE A 158 -2.34 9.50 15.31
CA ILE A 158 -1.61 8.77 14.27
C ILE A 158 -1.56 9.65 12.99
N LYS A 159 -0.36 9.80 12.45
CA LYS A 159 -0.07 10.63 11.27
C LYS A 159 0.47 9.83 10.10
N GLY A 160 1.03 8.65 10.35
CA GLY A 160 1.41 7.71 9.31
C GLY A 160 1.72 6.33 9.85
N CYS A 161 1.60 5.33 8.99
CA CYS A 161 1.85 3.93 9.34
C CYS A 161 2.68 3.23 8.25
N ALA A 162 3.39 2.17 8.64
CA ALA A 162 4.02 1.22 7.73
C ALA A 162 3.78 -0.20 8.23
N ILE A 163 3.45 -1.11 7.32
CA ILE A 163 3.52 -2.56 7.58
C ILE A 163 4.87 -3.01 7.03
N LEU A 164 5.54 -3.93 7.72
CA LEU A 164 6.79 -4.55 7.31
C LEU A 164 6.57 -6.05 7.24
N THR A 165 6.85 -6.63 6.09
CA THR A 165 6.77 -8.08 5.85
C THR A 165 8.13 -8.73 6.09
N GLY A 166 8.17 -10.05 6.22
CA GLY A 166 9.45 -10.76 6.35
C GLY A 166 10.45 -10.43 5.23
N ALA A 167 9.96 -10.24 4.00
CA ALA A 167 10.80 -9.85 2.85
C ALA A 167 11.50 -8.49 3.03
N ASP A 168 10.97 -7.62 3.88
CA ASP A 168 11.55 -6.30 4.16
C ASP A 168 12.59 -6.34 5.28
N CYS A 169 12.51 -7.36 6.13
CA CYS A 169 13.39 -7.59 7.27
C CYS A 169 14.58 -8.51 6.95
N CYS A 170 14.52 -9.29 5.86
CA CYS A 170 15.61 -10.19 5.45
C CYS A 170 16.78 -9.41 4.84
N SER A 171 18.02 -9.78 5.21
CA SER A 171 19.23 -9.19 4.63
C SER A 171 19.40 -9.60 3.15
N LYS A 172 20.08 -8.78 2.36
CA LYS A 172 20.34 -9.06 0.93
C LYS A 172 21.14 -10.36 0.72
N GLU A 173 21.94 -10.78 1.70
CA GLU A 173 22.71 -12.02 1.67
C GLU A 173 21.83 -13.25 1.91
N GLN A 174 20.79 -13.13 2.74
CA GLN A 174 19.78 -14.17 2.94
C GLN A 174 18.80 -14.28 1.76
N GLN A 175 18.71 -13.26 0.90
CA GLN A 175 17.92 -13.32 -0.34
C GLN A 175 18.62 -14.11 -1.46
N GLN A 176 19.94 -14.35 -1.37
CA GLN A 176 20.72 -15.10 -2.38
C GLN A 176 20.77 -16.61 -2.14
N HIS A 177 20.46 -17.07 -0.92
CA HIS A 177 20.35 -18.49 -0.59
C HIS A 177 18.90 -18.84 -0.26
N PRO A 178 18.25 -19.75 -1.02
CA PRO A 178 16.88 -20.16 -0.78
C PRO A 178 16.86 -21.14 0.38
N VAL A 179 17.17 -20.68 1.59
CA VAL A 179 16.57 -21.32 2.75
C VAL A 179 15.09 -20.97 2.63
N LEU A 180 14.24 -21.99 2.68
CA LEU A 180 12.80 -21.91 2.94
C LEU A 180 12.57 -21.28 4.32
N SER A 181 13.09 -20.08 4.54
CA SER A 181 12.89 -19.31 5.72
C SER A 181 11.41 -19.01 5.74
N THR A 182 10.70 -19.72 6.61
CA THR A 182 9.33 -19.45 7.05
C THR A 182 9.29 -18.08 7.72
N CYS A 183 9.60 -17.04 6.96
CA CYS A 183 9.40 -15.68 7.38
C CYS A 183 7.89 -15.51 7.51
N SER A 184 7.43 -15.18 8.71
CA SER A 184 6.05 -14.76 8.93
C SER A 184 5.68 -13.73 7.88
N ALA A 185 4.57 -13.96 7.19
CA ALA A 185 4.15 -13.12 6.07
C ALA A 185 3.98 -11.65 6.50
N PHE A 186 3.62 -11.43 7.76
CA PHE A 186 3.69 -10.16 8.50
C PHE A 186 4.83 -10.19 9.53
N SER A 187 5.66 -9.14 9.62
CA SER A 187 6.78 -9.06 10.55
C SER A 187 6.66 -7.93 11.58
N LYS A 188 6.46 -6.67 11.15
CA LYS A 188 6.43 -5.51 12.06
C LYS A 188 5.43 -4.44 11.61
N VAL A 189 5.03 -3.56 12.53
CA VAL A 189 4.29 -2.32 12.26
C VAL A 189 5.08 -1.13 12.80
N LEU A 190 5.17 -0.07 12.02
CA LEU A 190 5.66 1.24 12.45
C LEU A 190 4.52 2.25 12.43
N ILE A 191 4.43 3.06 13.48
CA ILE A 191 3.45 4.13 13.62
C ILE A 191 4.19 5.41 13.94
N ILE A 192 3.97 6.43 13.12
CA ILE A 192 4.31 7.80 13.47
C ILE A 192 3.05 8.50 13.89
N GLY A 193 3.12 9.20 15.00
CA GLY A 193 2.08 10.15 15.34
C GLY A 193 2.66 11.38 16.00
N PHE A 194 1.75 12.27 16.31
CA PHE A 194 2.02 13.58 16.83
C PHE A 194 1.40 13.71 18.20
N ASP A 195 2.22 14.05 19.18
CA ASP A 195 1.78 14.45 20.51
C ASP A 195 1.38 15.94 20.46
N ASN A 196 0.12 16.23 20.76
CA ASN A 196 -0.39 17.60 20.72
C ASN A 196 0.15 18.48 21.86
N ASP A 197 0.53 17.88 22.98
CA ASP A 197 0.96 18.62 24.16
C ASP A 197 2.44 18.99 24.03
N ASP A 198 3.29 18.02 23.66
CA ASP A 198 4.73 18.23 23.49
C ASP A 198 5.10 18.77 22.09
N GLN A 199 4.14 18.83 21.16
CA GLN A 199 4.34 19.28 19.78
C GLN A 199 5.44 18.50 19.05
N GLN A 200 5.57 17.20 19.34
CA GLN A 200 6.63 16.33 18.84
C GLN A 200 6.07 15.13 18.07
N TYR A 201 6.86 14.66 17.10
CA TYR A 201 6.60 13.38 16.45
C TYR A 201 7.32 12.26 17.17
N SER A 202 6.61 11.19 17.45
CA SER A 202 7.20 9.95 17.96
C SER A 202 6.88 8.77 17.05
N ILE A 203 7.77 7.78 17.08
CA ILE A 203 7.63 6.52 16.38
C ILE A 203 7.47 5.39 17.37
N SER A 204 6.44 4.58 17.13
CA SER A 204 6.16 3.36 17.86
C SER A 204 6.34 2.17 16.93
N MET A 205 7.03 1.14 17.43
CA MET A 205 7.29 -0.09 16.70
C MET A 205 6.63 -1.26 17.42
N PHE A 206 5.97 -2.12 16.66
CA PHE A 206 5.52 -3.44 17.11
C PHE A 206 6.16 -4.51 16.23
N SER A 207 6.68 -5.57 16.84
CA SER A 207 7.20 -6.74 16.15
C SER A 207 6.33 -7.97 16.44
N SER A 208 6.09 -8.79 15.43
CA SER A 208 5.17 -9.93 15.50
C SER A 208 5.55 -11.03 16.50
N ASP A 209 6.83 -11.07 16.88
CA ASP A 209 7.45 -11.93 17.89
C ASP A 209 7.41 -11.33 19.31
N GLU A 210 7.05 -10.05 19.44
CA GLU A 210 6.91 -9.35 20.70
C GLU A 210 5.44 -9.35 21.17
N SER A 211 5.23 -9.32 22.49
CA SER A 211 3.88 -9.28 23.09
C SER A 211 3.34 -7.86 23.30
N SER A 212 4.16 -6.84 23.08
CA SER A 212 3.84 -5.43 23.35
C SER A 212 4.55 -4.52 22.37
N TRP A 213 4.14 -3.25 22.32
CA TRP A 213 4.84 -2.20 21.59
C TRP A 213 6.16 -1.86 22.29
N ARG A 214 7.16 -1.46 21.50
CA ARG A 214 8.35 -0.79 22.02
C ARG A 214 7.98 0.60 22.54
N ALA A 215 8.79 1.12 23.46
CA ALA A 215 8.63 2.47 23.96
C ALA A 215 8.67 3.47 22.78
N PRO A 216 7.75 4.45 22.72
CA PRO A 216 7.80 5.47 21.68
C PRO A 216 9.12 6.23 21.73
N GLU A 217 9.76 6.38 20.58
CA GLU A 217 10.98 7.19 20.45
C GLU A 217 10.66 8.49 19.72
N ASN A 218 11.27 9.59 20.14
CA ASN A 218 11.11 10.87 19.46
C ASN A 218 11.80 10.83 18.09
N CYS A 219 11.06 11.21 17.04
CA CYS A 219 11.55 11.16 15.66
C CYS A 219 12.51 12.32 15.35
N PHE A 220 12.08 13.55 15.68
CA PHE A 220 12.79 14.81 15.44
C PHE A 220 12.03 15.95 16.14
N ASP A 221 12.71 17.08 16.36
CA ASP A 221 12.07 18.32 16.84
C ASP A 221 11.44 19.09 15.65
N PRO A 222 10.10 19.25 15.61
CA PRO A 222 9.41 19.96 14.53
C PRO A 222 9.71 21.46 14.51
N SER A 223 10.04 22.04 15.66
CA SER A 223 10.31 23.46 15.83
C SER A 223 11.62 23.88 15.18
N GLU A 224 12.66 23.05 15.29
CA GLU A 224 13.98 23.26 14.64
C GLU A 224 13.87 23.33 13.11
N HIS A 225 12.92 22.61 12.53
CA HIS A 225 12.81 22.43 11.09
C HIS A 225 11.66 23.25 10.46
N GLY A 226 10.84 23.93 11.27
CA GLY A 226 9.63 24.61 10.81
C GLY A 226 8.60 23.65 10.17
N ILE A 227 8.67 22.35 10.50
CA ILE A 227 7.81 21.30 9.95
C ILE A 227 6.63 21.12 10.89
N GLN A 228 5.66 22.03 10.82
CA GLN A 228 4.41 21.92 11.60
C GLN A 228 3.35 21.02 10.93
N LEU A 229 3.66 20.44 9.77
CA LEU A 229 2.70 19.71 8.94
C LEU A 229 2.85 18.19 9.07
N ALA A 230 1.71 17.51 9.01
CA ALA A 230 1.62 16.05 8.92
C ALA A 230 2.37 15.50 7.68
N PRO A 231 2.76 14.21 7.70
CA PRO A 231 3.20 13.52 6.51
C PRO A 231 2.24 13.75 5.35
N LEU A 232 2.82 13.92 4.17
CA LEU A 232 2.06 14.18 2.95
C LEU A 232 1.30 12.94 2.48
N GLN A 233 1.74 11.76 2.92
CA GLN A 233 1.10 10.48 2.70
C GLN A 233 1.04 9.72 4.03
N PHE A 234 -0.09 9.06 4.29
CA PHE A 234 -0.29 8.31 5.52
C PHE A 234 0.47 6.98 5.50
N ASN A 235 0.36 6.24 4.39
CA ASN A 235 1.11 5.01 4.17
C ASN A 235 2.58 5.33 3.82
N ALA A 236 3.51 4.70 4.53
CA ALA A 236 4.93 4.82 4.23
C ALA A 236 5.28 4.05 2.95
N VAL A 237 6.34 4.48 2.27
CA VAL A 237 6.97 3.66 1.23
C VAL A 237 8.11 2.88 1.87
N VAL A 238 8.17 1.57 1.67
CA VAL A 238 9.17 0.70 2.33
C VAL A 238 10.15 0.17 1.31
N CYS A 239 11.42 0.58 1.43
CA CYS A 239 12.51 0.07 0.60
C CYS A 239 13.86 0.18 1.30
N GLN A 240 14.84 -0.60 0.83
CA GLN A 240 16.23 -0.49 1.29
C GLN A 240 16.41 -0.56 2.82
N GLY A 241 15.58 -1.35 3.51
CA GLY A 241 15.65 -1.53 4.96
C GLY A 241 15.09 -0.37 5.78
N ALA A 242 14.30 0.53 5.17
CA ALA A 242 13.67 1.64 5.87
C ALA A 242 12.23 1.91 5.37
N ALA A 243 11.43 2.49 6.26
CA ALA A 243 10.14 3.08 5.94
C ALA A 243 10.30 4.60 5.75
N HIS A 244 9.72 5.13 4.66
CA HIS A 244 9.93 6.50 4.21
C HIS A 244 8.62 7.29 4.20
N TRP A 245 8.58 8.39 4.94
CA TRP A 245 7.49 9.36 4.90
C TRP A 245 7.97 10.70 4.35
N LEU A 246 7.15 11.32 3.52
CA LEU A 246 7.45 12.64 2.95
C LEU A 246 6.82 13.73 3.80
N PHE A 247 7.64 14.68 4.20
CA PHE A 247 7.25 15.91 4.88
C PHE A 247 7.57 17.12 4.02
N ARG A 248 6.97 18.26 4.37
CA ARG A 248 7.34 19.55 3.79
C ARG A 248 7.32 20.64 4.85
N ASP A 249 8.21 21.61 4.68
CA ASP A 249 8.05 22.94 5.24
C ASP A 249 7.47 23.87 4.16
N ASN A 250 7.61 25.18 4.34
CA ASN A 250 7.13 26.19 3.38
C ASN A 250 7.91 26.25 2.05
N SER A 251 9.11 25.67 1.98
CA SER A 251 10.07 25.80 0.87
C SER A 251 10.69 24.48 0.38
N ASN A 252 10.84 23.50 1.26
CA ASN A 252 11.62 22.28 1.09
C ASN A 252 10.79 21.04 1.40
N PHE A 253 11.28 19.91 0.90
CA PHE A 253 10.77 18.58 1.23
C PHE A 253 11.78 17.82 2.09
N TYR A 254 11.27 16.95 2.95
CA TYR A 254 12.07 16.07 3.80
C TYR A 254 11.55 14.64 3.72
N THR A 255 12.44 13.67 3.84
CA THR A 255 12.06 12.27 4.10
C THR A 255 12.40 11.94 5.54
N LEU A 256 11.41 11.45 6.29
CA LEU A 256 11.68 10.76 7.54
C LEU A 256 11.88 9.28 7.22
N ASP A 257 13.08 8.80 7.49
CA ASP A 257 13.51 7.43 7.23
C ASP A 257 13.61 6.69 8.56
N ALA A 258 12.71 5.74 8.80
CA ALA A 258 12.76 4.87 9.98
C ALA A 258 13.36 3.51 9.62
N SER A 259 14.38 3.08 10.36
CA SER A 259 14.99 1.76 10.15
C SER A 259 13.99 0.64 10.44
N VAL A 260 13.93 -0.36 9.56
CA VAL A 260 13.15 -1.59 9.75
C VAL A 260 13.67 -2.42 10.92
N GLU A 261 14.97 -2.35 11.20
CA GLU A 261 15.61 -3.12 12.27
C GLU A 261 15.40 -2.46 13.63
N THR A 262 15.80 -1.19 13.74
CA THR A 262 15.88 -0.48 15.03
C THR A 262 14.69 0.40 15.31
N GLY A 263 13.98 0.88 14.29
CA GLY A 263 12.91 1.88 14.44
C GLY A 263 13.42 3.31 14.51
N HIS A 264 14.74 3.49 14.63
CA HIS A 264 15.36 4.81 14.70
C HIS A 264 15.02 5.62 13.44
N ALA A 265 14.45 6.80 13.66
CA ALA A 265 14.02 7.70 12.61
C ALA A 265 15.06 8.78 12.34
N THR A 266 15.28 9.12 11.07
CA THR A 266 16.19 10.19 10.66
C THR A 266 15.52 11.08 9.64
N LEU A 267 15.56 12.39 9.87
CA LEU A 267 14.99 13.38 8.96
C LEU A 267 16.07 13.85 7.97
N THR A 268 15.81 13.66 6.68
CA THR A 268 16.75 14.00 5.60
C THR A 268 16.11 15.02 4.67
N LYS A 269 16.82 16.10 4.35
CA LYS A 269 16.35 17.12 3.40
C LYS A 269 16.52 16.63 1.96
N LEU A 270 15.53 16.91 1.11
CA LEU A 270 15.59 16.61 -0.33
C LEU A 270 16.27 17.75 -1.08
N SER A 271 17.04 17.40 -2.13
CA SER A 271 17.58 18.39 -3.07
C SER A 271 16.52 19.02 -4.00
N VAL A 272 15.32 18.44 -4.06
CA VAL A 272 14.17 18.99 -4.79
C VAL A 272 13.49 20.05 -3.92
N THR A 273 13.29 21.23 -4.48
CA THR A 273 12.57 22.34 -3.83
C THR A 273 11.25 22.61 -4.52
N LEU A 274 10.33 23.30 -3.83
CA LEU A 274 9.05 23.72 -4.41
C LEU A 274 9.24 24.59 -5.66
N GLY A 275 10.29 25.41 -5.67
CA GLY A 275 10.68 26.22 -6.83
C GLY A 275 11.08 25.38 -8.06
N ARG A 276 11.78 24.26 -7.85
CA ARG A 276 12.20 23.36 -8.95
C ARG A 276 11.05 22.55 -9.54
N LEU A 277 10.07 22.14 -8.73
CA LEU A 277 8.85 21.51 -9.23
C LEU A 277 8.03 22.50 -10.07
N GLY A 278 7.99 23.77 -9.66
CA GLY A 278 7.28 24.84 -10.35
C GLY A 278 5.88 25.05 -9.80
N ARG A 279 5.39 26.30 -9.84
CA ARG A 279 4.10 26.72 -9.22
C ARG A 279 2.86 26.04 -9.79
N ASN A 280 2.98 25.31 -10.89
CA ASN A 280 1.88 24.63 -11.55
C ASN A 280 1.62 23.21 -11.03
N PHE A 281 2.35 22.73 -10.02
CA PHE A 281 2.08 21.46 -9.35
C PHE A 281 1.32 21.76 -8.06
N ARG A 282 -0.01 21.62 -8.10
CA ARG A 282 -0.88 22.02 -6.97
C ARG A 282 -0.90 20.97 -5.85
N ASP A 283 -0.88 19.70 -6.25
CA ASP A 283 -0.82 18.60 -5.30
C ASP A 283 0.60 18.34 -4.86
N VAL A 284 0.71 18.06 -3.56
CA VAL A 284 2.00 17.80 -2.95
C VAL A 284 2.55 16.49 -3.51
N PRO A 285 3.84 16.43 -3.88
CA PRO A 285 4.43 15.21 -4.40
C PRO A 285 4.18 14.00 -3.48
N ARG A 286 4.14 12.81 -4.08
CA ARG A 286 3.98 11.52 -3.38
C ARG A 286 5.24 10.71 -3.54
N LEU A 287 5.63 9.97 -2.50
CA LEU A 287 6.68 8.97 -2.67
C LEU A 287 6.06 7.71 -3.27
N SER A 288 6.85 7.02 -4.08
CA SER A 288 6.57 5.69 -4.58
C SER A 288 7.89 4.96 -4.82
N LEU A 289 7.82 3.74 -5.31
CA LEU A 289 8.95 3.00 -5.84
C LEU A 289 8.88 3.00 -7.36
N SER A 290 10.05 3.11 -7.98
CA SER A 290 10.20 2.90 -9.40
C SER A 290 9.91 1.44 -9.73
N VAL A 291 9.03 1.22 -10.71
CA VAL A 291 8.63 -0.12 -11.16
C VAL A 291 9.83 -0.96 -11.60
N THR A 292 10.82 -0.34 -12.24
CA THR A 292 11.91 -1.06 -12.91
C THR A 292 13.06 -1.48 -12.00
N ASN A 293 13.31 -0.74 -10.91
CA ASN A 293 14.49 -0.97 -10.06
C ASN A 293 14.19 -0.87 -8.56
N GLY A 294 12.94 -0.65 -8.16
CA GLY A 294 12.53 -0.57 -6.75
C GLY A 294 13.14 0.61 -5.98
N VAL A 295 13.67 1.60 -6.69
CA VAL A 295 14.30 2.77 -6.08
C VAL A 295 13.25 3.81 -5.71
N LEU A 296 13.45 4.47 -4.57
CA LEU A 296 12.58 5.54 -4.09
C LEU A 296 12.42 6.64 -5.15
N SER A 297 11.16 6.97 -5.44
CA SER A 297 10.74 7.90 -6.47
C SER A 297 9.78 8.93 -5.89
N LEU A 298 9.78 10.12 -6.47
CA LEU A 298 8.92 11.23 -6.10
C LEU A 298 8.08 11.60 -7.31
N LEU A 299 6.77 11.47 -7.19
CA LEU A 299 5.79 11.73 -8.23
C LEU A 299 5.14 13.08 -7.99
N ALA A 300 5.09 13.93 -9.00
CA ALA A 300 4.42 15.22 -8.95
C ALA A 300 3.49 15.39 -10.15
N LEU A 301 2.20 15.58 -9.90
CA LEU A 301 1.18 15.74 -10.95
C LEU A 301 0.87 17.22 -11.20
N HIS A 302 0.84 17.60 -12.47
CA HIS A 302 0.59 18.97 -12.90
C HIS A 302 -0.89 19.36 -12.69
N LYS A 303 -1.14 20.60 -12.28
CA LYS A 303 -2.47 21.11 -11.88
C LYS A 303 -3.49 21.19 -13.01
N LYS A 304 -3.03 21.52 -14.21
CA LYS A 304 -3.87 21.92 -15.36
C LYS A 304 -3.82 20.94 -16.54
N CYS A 305 -2.99 19.91 -16.45
CA CYS A 305 -2.88 18.89 -17.47
C CYS A 305 -2.44 17.58 -16.81
N LEU A 306 -2.74 16.46 -17.45
CA LEU A 306 -2.39 15.14 -16.94
C LEU A 306 -0.92 14.82 -17.25
N ARG A 307 0.00 15.62 -16.69
CA ARG A 307 1.45 15.39 -16.81
C ARG A 307 2.06 15.10 -15.46
N VAL A 308 2.79 13.99 -15.36
CA VAL A 308 3.46 13.53 -14.15
C VAL A 308 4.96 13.72 -14.31
N GLN A 309 5.58 14.46 -13.39
CA GLN A 309 7.03 14.47 -13.23
C GLN A 309 7.45 13.37 -12.26
N ILE A 310 8.52 12.67 -12.62
CA ILE A 310 9.10 11.59 -11.82
C ILE A 310 10.54 11.94 -11.51
N TRP A 311 10.85 11.98 -10.22
CA TRP A 311 12.20 12.13 -9.71
C TRP A 311 12.64 10.83 -9.05
N THR A 312 13.89 10.45 -9.20
CA THR A 312 14.44 9.24 -8.57
C THR A 312 15.59 9.61 -7.65
N CYS A 313 15.69 8.91 -6.52
CA CYS A 313 16.76 9.10 -5.55
C CYS A 313 17.91 8.13 -5.86
N ARG A 314 19.11 8.63 -6.19
CA ARG A 314 20.29 7.76 -6.30
C ARG A 314 20.99 7.68 -4.95
N GLY A 315 21.03 6.50 -4.35
CA GLY A 315 21.74 6.29 -3.09
C GLY A 315 23.24 6.17 -3.33
N ASP A 316 24.00 7.20 -2.99
CA ASP A 316 25.43 7.05 -2.72
C ASP A 316 25.67 7.44 -1.26
N LYS A 317 25.76 6.45 -0.37
CA LYS A 317 26.24 6.61 1.02
C LYS A 317 27.76 6.81 1.02
N LYS A 318 28.29 7.75 0.22
CA LYS A 318 29.74 8.00 0.13
C LYS A 318 30.19 9.40 0.54
N SER A 319 29.28 10.23 1.04
CA SER A 319 29.65 11.54 1.58
C SER A 319 28.79 11.80 2.80
N GLY A 320 29.39 12.26 3.90
CA GLY A 320 28.74 12.59 5.17
C GLY A 320 27.80 13.81 5.10
N GLY A 321 27.05 13.96 4.01
CA GLY A 321 26.06 15.01 3.82
C GLY A 321 24.63 14.49 4.05
N CYS A 322 23.84 15.21 4.83
CA CYS A 322 22.43 14.93 5.16
C CYS A 322 21.44 15.20 3.99
N THR A 323 21.89 15.14 2.73
CA THR A 323 21.06 15.44 1.55
C THR A 323 21.08 14.30 0.56
N ARG A 324 19.90 13.75 0.24
CA ARG A 324 19.75 12.77 -0.85
C ARG A 324 19.81 13.47 -2.21
N ASP A 325 20.54 12.91 -3.16
CA ASP A 325 20.58 13.41 -4.54
C ASP A 325 19.38 12.88 -5.34
N TRP A 326 18.41 13.75 -5.53
CA TRP A 326 17.22 13.51 -6.34
C TRP A 326 17.38 14.12 -7.72
N ARG A 327 17.16 13.29 -8.75
CA ARG A 327 17.29 13.70 -10.15
C ARG A 327 15.97 13.54 -10.89
N HIS A 328 15.67 14.51 -11.75
CA HIS A 328 14.53 14.43 -12.65
C HIS A 328 14.78 13.25 -13.61
N ALA A 329 13.95 12.22 -13.51
CA ALA A 329 14.11 11.01 -14.29
C ALA A 329 13.34 11.11 -15.61
N LYS A 330 12.04 11.46 -15.54
CA LYS A 330 11.18 11.57 -16.71
C LYS A 330 9.93 12.43 -16.44
N MET A 331 9.34 12.92 -17.52
CA MET A 331 8.00 13.48 -17.54
C MET A 331 7.11 12.59 -18.41
N ILE A 332 5.94 12.24 -17.91
CA ILE A 332 4.96 11.42 -18.62
C ILE A 332 3.74 12.27 -18.89
N GLU A 333 3.29 12.29 -20.14
CA GLU A 333 1.98 12.80 -20.50
C GLU A 333 1.00 11.63 -20.48
N LEU A 334 0.02 11.71 -19.60
CA LEU A 334 -1.05 10.72 -19.51
C LEU A 334 -2.08 11.01 -20.59
N GLU A 335 -2.68 9.95 -21.09
CA GLU A 335 -3.75 10.03 -22.07
C GLU A 335 -4.92 10.87 -21.53
N ARG A 336 -5.53 11.65 -22.43
CA ARG A 336 -6.72 12.40 -22.07
C ARG A 336 -7.91 11.44 -22.10
N PRO A 337 -8.77 11.44 -21.08
CA PRO A 337 -10.02 10.70 -21.17
C PRO A 337 -10.77 11.17 -22.43
N GLU A 338 -11.35 10.23 -23.19
CA GLU A 338 -11.88 10.39 -24.56
C GLU A 338 -12.96 11.48 -24.77
N GLN A 339 -13.33 12.20 -23.71
CA GLN A 339 -14.23 13.33 -23.78
C GLN A 339 -13.41 14.59 -24.08
N ASN A 340 -13.75 15.29 -25.19
CA ASN A 340 -13.15 16.52 -25.73
C ASN A 340 -13.10 17.73 -24.76
N HIS A 341 -12.55 17.55 -23.57
CA HIS A 341 -12.44 18.57 -22.54
C HIS A 341 -11.12 19.30 -22.68
N THR A 342 -11.19 20.58 -23.03
CA THR A 342 -10.02 21.44 -23.19
C THR A 342 -9.35 21.80 -21.85
N LYS A 343 -10.01 21.56 -20.70
CA LYS A 343 -9.49 21.90 -19.36
C LYS A 343 -9.83 20.82 -18.33
N ILE A 344 -8.80 20.21 -17.74
CA ILE A 344 -8.90 19.28 -16.62
C ILE A 344 -8.24 19.92 -15.40
N LEU A 345 -8.94 19.93 -14.26
CA LEU A 345 -8.42 20.43 -13.00
C LEU A 345 -8.14 19.26 -12.05
N VAL A 346 -6.87 19.04 -11.73
CA VAL A 346 -6.49 18.02 -10.74
C VAL A 346 -6.70 18.56 -9.32
N HIS A 347 -7.29 17.73 -8.46
CA HIS A 347 -7.57 18.04 -7.05
C HIS A 347 -6.68 17.29 -6.07
N CYS A 348 -6.44 16.00 -6.32
CA CYS A 348 -5.57 15.15 -5.52
C CYS A 348 -5.10 13.91 -6.29
N MET A 349 -3.96 13.36 -5.85
CA MET A 349 -3.43 12.09 -6.34
C MET A 349 -2.98 11.17 -5.19
N TRP A 350 -3.10 9.87 -5.45
CA TRP A 350 -2.56 8.80 -4.62
C TRP A 350 -1.76 7.86 -5.49
N ALA A 351 -0.58 7.49 -5.01
CA ALA A 351 0.31 6.60 -5.71
C ALA A 351 0.26 5.22 -5.08
N GLY A 352 0.16 4.20 -5.92
CA GLY A 352 0.55 2.87 -5.55
C GLY A 352 2.02 2.83 -5.13
N GLU A 353 2.38 1.98 -4.16
CA GLU A 353 3.75 1.90 -3.67
C GLU A 353 4.69 1.44 -4.77
N ARG A 354 4.37 0.35 -5.48
CA ARG A 354 5.23 -0.25 -6.51
C ARG A 354 4.52 -0.63 -7.80
N SER A 355 3.19 -0.53 -7.87
CA SER A 355 2.44 -0.88 -9.09
C SER A 355 2.68 0.06 -10.28
N GLY A 356 3.19 1.27 -10.02
CA GLY A 356 3.27 2.30 -11.06
C GLY A 356 1.90 2.82 -11.48
N VAL A 357 0.87 2.61 -10.65
CA VAL A 357 -0.49 3.10 -10.89
C VAL A 357 -0.77 4.32 -10.01
N LEU A 358 -1.42 5.32 -10.58
CA LEU A 358 -1.92 6.51 -9.88
C LEU A 358 -3.43 6.52 -9.85
N LEU A 359 -4.01 6.85 -8.69
CA LEU A 359 -5.39 7.29 -8.58
C LEU A 359 -5.43 8.81 -8.60
N ILE A 360 -6.16 9.39 -9.53
CA ILE A 360 -6.23 10.83 -9.76
C ILE A 360 -7.68 11.28 -9.62
N LYS A 361 -7.94 12.18 -8.67
CA LYS A 361 -9.22 12.88 -8.58
C LYS A 361 -9.11 14.19 -9.32
N ALA A 362 -9.91 14.36 -10.35
CA ALA A 362 -9.91 15.56 -11.17
C ALA A 362 -11.33 15.96 -11.58
N SER A 363 -11.50 17.23 -11.95
CA SER A 363 -12.75 17.75 -12.47
C SER A 363 -12.59 18.27 -13.90
N PRO A 364 -13.15 17.58 -14.90
CA PRO A 364 -13.49 18.21 -16.16
C PRO A 364 -14.66 19.17 -15.92
N TYR A 365 -14.37 20.48 -15.89
CA TYR A 365 -15.36 21.55 -15.72
C TYR A 365 -16.07 21.53 -14.35
N PHE A 366 -17.10 20.69 -14.16
CA PHE A 366 -17.92 20.61 -12.93
C PHE A 366 -18.24 19.18 -12.44
N LYS A 367 -18.00 18.14 -13.25
CA LYS A 367 -18.13 16.75 -12.76
C LYS A 367 -16.85 16.40 -11.99
N ARG A 368 -16.96 15.82 -10.81
CA ARG A 368 -15.81 15.19 -10.14
C ARG A 368 -15.70 13.78 -10.69
N CYS A 369 -14.55 13.44 -11.25
CA CYS A 369 -14.24 12.10 -11.75
C CYS A 369 -12.99 11.58 -11.04
N VAL A 370 -12.88 10.26 -10.97
CA VAL A 370 -11.69 9.59 -10.48
C VAL A 370 -11.14 8.72 -11.59
N TYR A 371 -9.84 8.82 -11.81
CA TYR A 371 -9.13 8.15 -12.88
C TYR A 371 -8.05 7.26 -12.31
N VAL A 372 -7.85 6.10 -12.93
CA VAL A 372 -6.70 5.24 -12.71
C VAL A 372 -5.75 5.42 -13.88
N ALA A 373 -4.52 5.81 -13.62
CA ALA A 373 -3.50 6.08 -14.63
C ALA A 373 -2.31 5.14 -14.47
N ASN A 374 -1.88 4.52 -15.56
CA ASN A 374 -0.71 3.64 -15.60
C ASN A 374 0.53 4.44 -16.04
N LEU A 375 1.55 4.52 -15.18
CA LEU A 375 2.78 5.30 -15.45
C LEU A 375 3.73 4.61 -16.44
N GLN A 376 3.49 3.37 -16.81
CA GLN A 376 4.28 2.68 -17.83
C GLN A 376 3.72 2.92 -19.23
N THR A 377 2.40 2.84 -19.39
CA THR A 377 1.74 3.01 -20.69
C THR A 377 1.26 4.45 -20.93
N GLY A 378 1.02 5.23 -19.88
CA GLY A 378 0.36 6.53 -19.96
C GLY A 378 -1.17 6.43 -20.05
N ALA A 379 -1.72 5.21 -20.13
CA ALA A 379 -3.15 4.98 -20.26
C ALA A 379 -3.92 5.46 -19.03
N VAL A 380 -5.11 6.01 -19.26
CA VAL A 380 -6.00 6.55 -18.22
C VAL A 380 -7.40 5.98 -18.38
N GLU A 381 -7.92 5.40 -17.32
CA GLU A 381 -9.26 4.81 -17.27
C GLU A 381 -10.11 5.51 -16.20
N GLU A 382 -11.36 5.85 -16.51
CA GLU A 382 -12.30 6.41 -15.53
C GLU A 382 -12.83 5.29 -14.61
N VAL A 383 -12.74 5.51 -13.30
CA VAL A 383 -13.34 4.63 -12.29
C VAL A 383 -14.70 5.21 -11.91
N ILE A 384 -15.76 4.45 -12.21
CA ILE A 384 -17.16 4.89 -12.12
C ILE A 384 -17.58 5.25 -10.67
N ASP A 385 -18.28 6.38 -10.55
CA ASP A 385 -19.14 7.02 -9.53
C ASP A 385 -18.98 6.77 -8.01
N LYS A 386 -18.49 5.61 -7.55
CA LYS A 386 -18.39 5.32 -6.10
C LYS A 386 -17.42 6.27 -5.37
N PHE A 387 -16.39 6.75 -6.06
CA PHE A 387 -15.44 7.74 -5.52
C PHE A 387 -15.87 9.21 -5.70
N CYS A 388 -16.98 9.47 -6.41
CA CYS A 388 -17.43 10.83 -6.69
C CYS A 388 -17.97 11.51 -5.42
N ASN A 389 -18.55 10.72 -4.51
CA ASN A 389 -19.03 11.16 -3.22
C ASN A 389 -17.89 11.20 -2.18
N GLU A 390 -18.14 11.91 -1.08
CA GLU A 390 -17.24 12.08 0.06
C GLU A 390 -16.62 10.72 0.41
N CYS A 391 -15.35 10.51 0.06
CA CYS A 391 -14.56 9.36 0.48
C CYS A 391 -13.33 9.93 1.16
N THR A 392 -12.92 9.31 2.27
CA THR A 392 -11.65 9.64 2.92
C THR A 392 -10.47 9.24 2.03
N THR A 393 -9.25 9.57 2.47
CA THR A 393 -7.99 9.26 1.77
C THR A 393 -7.91 7.78 1.40
N PRO A 394 -8.03 7.39 0.11
CA PRO A 394 -7.95 6.00 -0.32
C PRO A 394 -6.56 5.43 -0.05
N ILE A 395 -6.53 4.17 0.38
CA ILE A 395 -5.33 3.39 0.58
C ILE A 395 -5.22 2.39 -0.58
N PRO A 396 -4.22 2.54 -1.47
CA PRO A 396 -4.00 1.57 -2.54
C PRO A 396 -3.68 0.21 -1.91
N PHE A 397 -4.27 -0.85 -2.44
CA PHE A 397 -4.02 -2.22 -2.03
C PHE A 397 -3.31 -2.96 -3.15
N GLU A 398 -2.04 -3.27 -2.92
CA GLU A 398 -1.18 -3.90 -3.91
C GLU A 398 -0.73 -5.27 -3.45
N ILE A 399 -0.55 -6.16 -4.42
CA ILE A 399 -0.01 -7.49 -4.19
C ILE A 399 1.25 -7.72 -5.02
N ASP A 400 2.27 -8.28 -4.37
CA ASP A 400 3.41 -8.87 -5.06
C ASP A 400 3.06 -10.35 -5.26
N TRP A 401 2.58 -10.70 -6.45
CA TRP A 401 2.15 -12.07 -6.75
C TRP A 401 3.24 -13.10 -6.48
N PRO A 402 4.48 -12.97 -7.01
CA PRO A 402 5.54 -13.93 -6.69
C PRO A 402 5.76 -14.07 -5.18
N ALA A 403 5.83 -12.97 -4.43
CA ALA A 403 6.00 -13.06 -2.98
C ALA A 403 4.79 -13.72 -2.28
N PHE A 404 3.57 -13.45 -2.75
CA PHE A 404 2.36 -14.09 -2.24
C PHE A 404 2.37 -15.61 -2.51
N PHE A 405 2.71 -16.03 -3.74
CA PHE A 405 2.86 -17.46 -4.07
C PHE A 405 3.91 -18.13 -3.18
N VAL A 406 5.10 -17.53 -3.03
CA VAL A 406 6.17 -18.13 -2.22
C VAL A 406 5.75 -18.23 -0.74
N SER A 407 5.21 -17.16 -0.15
CA SER A 407 4.84 -17.14 1.28
C SER A 407 3.64 -18.03 1.61
N HIS A 408 2.68 -18.17 0.70
CA HIS A 408 1.43 -18.91 0.94
C HIS A 408 1.44 -20.33 0.37
N LEU A 409 2.38 -20.68 -0.51
CA LEU A 409 2.32 -21.96 -1.25
C LEU A 409 3.60 -22.78 -1.16
N ALA A 410 4.77 -22.16 -0.95
CA ALA A 410 6.02 -22.88 -0.77
C ALA A 410 6.23 -23.37 0.67
N GLY A 411 5.30 -23.09 1.58
CA GLY A 411 5.35 -23.61 2.94
C GLY A 411 5.02 -25.10 2.98
N ASP A 412 6.04 -25.94 3.24
CA ASP A 412 5.98 -27.41 3.38
C ASP A 412 5.02 -27.95 4.48
N SER A 413 4.21 -27.09 5.10
CA SER A 413 3.36 -27.45 6.25
C SER A 413 1.87 -27.16 6.10
N ILE A 414 1.38 -26.75 4.91
CA ILE A 414 -0.07 -26.72 4.68
C ILE A 414 -0.55 -28.16 4.60
N LYS A 415 -0.96 -28.71 5.75
CA LYS A 415 -1.71 -29.97 5.84
C LYS A 415 -2.79 -29.94 4.74
N GLN A 416 -2.91 -31.01 3.93
CA GLN A 416 -3.86 -31.08 2.80
C GLN A 416 -5.28 -30.59 3.12
N ALA A 417 -5.72 -30.68 4.38
CA ALA A 417 -6.97 -30.13 4.89
C ALA A 417 -7.05 -28.58 4.82
N LYS A 418 -6.01 -27.87 5.27
CA LYS A 418 -5.95 -26.39 5.20
C LYS A 418 -5.80 -25.88 3.78
N LEU A 419 -5.16 -26.66 2.90
CA LEU A 419 -4.95 -26.28 1.50
C LEU A 419 -6.28 -26.13 0.75
N GLY A 420 -7.25 -27.02 1.02
CA GLY A 420 -8.59 -26.93 0.44
C GLY A 420 -9.31 -25.64 0.84
N GLU A 421 -9.23 -25.25 2.11
CA GLU A 421 -9.84 -24.01 2.62
C GLU A 421 -9.17 -22.76 2.05
N THR A 422 -7.83 -22.75 1.95
CA THR A 422 -7.09 -21.64 1.35
C THR A 422 -7.39 -21.49 -0.15
N ILE A 423 -7.42 -22.60 -0.90
CA ILE A 423 -7.80 -22.59 -2.33
C ILE A 423 -9.23 -22.05 -2.48
N LEU A 424 -10.17 -22.51 -1.65
CA LEU A 424 -11.57 -22.10 -1.71
C LEU A 424 -11.74 -20.61 -1.36
N SER A 425 -11.04 -20.13 -0.32
CA SER A 425 -11.06 -18.72 0.10
C SER A 425 -10.54 -17.81 -1.02
N ILE A 426 -9.38 -18.14 -1.60
CA ILE A 426 -8.76 -17.38 -2.69
C ILE A 426 -9.62 -17.45 -3.97
N ALA A 427 -10.16 -18.62 -4.32
CA ALA A 427 -11.05 -18.77 -5.48
C ALA A 427 -12.32 -17.93 -5.34
N ASN A 428 -12.93 -17.92 -4.14
CA ASN A 428 -14.11 -17.11 -3.85
C ASN A 428 -13.83 -15.60 -3.95
N LEU A 429 -12.65 -15.18 -3.48
CA LEU A 429 -12.20 -13.79 -3.57
C LEU A 429 -11.96 -13.33 -5.03
N LEU A 430 -11.41 -14.20 -5.87
CA LEU A 430 -11.14 -13.94 -7.29
C LEU A 430 -12.38 -14.15 -8.19
N GLY A 431 -13.55 -14.41 -7.61
CA GLY A 431 -14.82 -14.55 -8.33
C GLY A 431 -15.02 -15.89 -9.03
N GLY A 432 -14.60 -16.99 -8.40
CA GLY A 432 -15.03 -18.34 -8.78
C GLY A 432 -16.56 -18.43 -8.84
N GLN A 433 -17.06 -19.10 -9.89
CA GLN A 433 -18.50 -19.27 -10.12
C GLN A 433 -19.19 -20.03 -8.99
#